data_AF-A0A6A3VDA2-F1
#
_entry.id   AF-A0A6A3VDA2-F1
#
_cell.length_a   1.000
_cell.length_b   1.000
_cell.length_c   1.000
_cell.angle_alpha   90.00
_cell.angle_beta   90.00
_cell.angle_gamma   90.00
#
_symmetry.space_group_name_H-M   'P 1'
#
loop_
_entity.id
_entity.type
_entity.pdbx_description
1 polymer ?
#
loop_
_entity_poly.entity_id
_entity_poly.type
_entity_poly.pdbx_seq_one_letter_code
_entity_poly.pdbx_strand_id
1 'polypeptide(L)'
;GVASAVVDFERRSARVECEPRARVTAADLVDAVECVGFGAAVKPPAQTQTQTLELELLVEGMMCQKNCGATVENALRGVEGVARAVVSFEQRKAVVTLRRPGSATLQELVDAVECVGFEAGAYDAAKAAAVKLQAQRQRTQQQEEEQQLSVALDVRDAAGHPRAVFHVEGMSCAACVKAIEDHVGRAEGVLHCRVGLISQKAEVAFDRDLVLSARQTLQRLIQDAGYHATFSHVVEPGDDDSLELKFSVAGMRDAACVEKIEAAVGELPGVTKVLVDLQASKTHVHLKQLAKTGPRDVLECINGLGYSAEVALETADQSALSRSEVDKWRKLLTTAMLFSLPAMLIHMVLMYIPSVERVLMAPVFNAVTVKLLLLFLLATPVQFGVGWRFYVAAWKGLQHGAMGMDFLVVAGTTMSYTYSFVSMVGSALHENYQGHHFFESSAMLLTFVTLGKYMESMAKGKTADALSELAKLQPKTALLIVNGKRDREIPIELVQRGDLLRILPGANIPTDGVVKSGSSSTDESMLTGESMPVAKKEGDYVFGSTVNQQGTLVIESSCMGGESSALAQICSLIEDAQLNKAPIQAYADFLASIFAP
;
A
#
# COMPACT_ATOMS: atom_id res chain seq x y z
N GLY A 1 -32.41 52.56 -30.32
CA GLY A 1 -31.29 52.62 -31.28
C GLY A 1 -30.82 51.24 -31.70
N VAL A 2 -30.93 50.24 -30.83
CA VAL A 2 -30.73 48.82 -31.15
C VAL A 2 -32.07 48.22 -31.62
N ALA A 3 -32.06 47.55 -32.77
CA ALA A 3 -33.19 46.86 -33.38
C ALA A 3 -33.31 45.41 -32.86
N SER A 4 -32.19 44.71 -32.71
CA SER A 4 -32.15 43.34 -32.17
C SER A 4 -30.82 43.07 -31.46
N ALA A 5 -30.83 42.23 -30.43
CA ALA A 5 -29.62 41.75 -29.75
C ALA A 5 -29.76 40.25 -29.47
N VAL A 6 -28.88 39.44 -30.05
CA VAL A 6 -28.86 37.98 -29.88
C VAL A 6 -27.53 37.58 -29.24
N VAL A 7 -27.62 36.88 -28.11
CA VAL A 7 -26.45 36.37 -27.38
C VAL A 7 -26.29 34.88 -27.66
N ASP A 8 -25.11 34.48 -28.11
CA ASP A 8 -24.71 33.10 -28.30
C ASP A 8 -23.86 32.65 -27.10
N PHE A 9 -24.42 31.75 -26.28
CA PHE A 9 -23.79 31.26 -25.05
C PHE A 9 -22.55 30.39 -25.34
N GLU A 10 -22.61 29.55 -26.37
CA GLU A 10 -21.48 28.66 -26.71
C GLU A 10 -20.29 29.46 -27.23
N ARG A 11 -20.54 30.47 -28.05
CA ARG A 11 -19.49 31.31 -28.65
C ARG A 11 -19.07 32.49 -27.78
N ARG A 12 -19.72 32.71 -26.64
CA ARG A 12 -19.53 33.86 -25.75
C ARG A 12 -19.53 35.20 -26.52
N SER A 13 -20.45 35.34 -27.47
CA SER A 13 -20.51 36.52 -28.34
C SER A 13 -21.94 37.03 -28.49
N ALA A 14 -22.11 38.36 -28.50
CA ALA A 14 -23.40 39.00 -28.77
C ALA A 14 -23.36 39.70 -30.13
N ARG A 15 -24.39 39.49 -30.94
CA ARG A 15 -24.63 40.26 -32.17
C ARG A 15 -25.73 41.27 -31.90
N VAL A 16 -25.43 42.54 -32.13
CA VAL A 16 -26.34 43.66 -31.93
C VAL A 16 -26.57 44.33 -33.28
N GLU A 17 -27.82 44.42 -33.72
CA GLU A 17 -28.22 45.16 -34.91
C GLU A 17 -28.79 46.51 -34.50
N CYS A 18 -28.26 47.60 -35.06
CA CYS A 18 -28.72 48.95 -34.78
C CYS A 18 -29.53 49.50 -35.95
N GLU A 19 -30.52 50.34 -35.66
CA GLU A 19 -31.31 51.03 -36.68
C GLU A 19 -30.44 52.04 -37.45
N PRO A 20 -30.65 52.23 -38.76
CA PRO A 20 -29.75 53.00 -39.65
C PRO A 20 -29.63 54.51 -39.34
N ARG A 21 -30.43 55.05 -38.41
CA ARG A 21 -30.38 56.45 -37.96
C ARG A 21 -30.01 56.61 -36.48
N ALA A 22 -29.67 55.53 -35.80
CA ALA A 22 -29.31 55.57 -34.39
C ALA A 22 -27.87 56.06 -34.20
N ARG A 23 -27.65 57.04 -33.31
CA ARG A 23 -26.32 57.52 -32.88
C ARG A 23 -25.76 56.65 -31.74
N VAL A 24 -25.84 55.33 -31.84
CA VAL A 24 -25.26 54.41 -30.84
C VAL A 24 -23.88 54.02 -31.31
N THR A 25 -22.85 54.29 -30.51
CA THR A 25 -21.47 53.89 -30.82
C THR A 25 -21.15 52.51 -30.23
N ALA A 26 -20.10 51.87 -30.73
CA ALA A 26 -19.70 50.55 -30.23
C ALA A 26 -19.17 50.58 -28.78
N ALA A 27 -18.67 51.73 -28.33
CA ALA A 27 -18.27 51.96 -26.94
C ALA A 27 -19.49 51.99 -26.00
N ASP A 28 -20.58 52.68 -26.41
CA ASP A 28 -21.82 52.74 -25.63
C ASP A 28 -22.42 51.33 -25.39
N LEU A 29 -22.25 50.41 -26.35
CA LEU A 29 -22.70 49.03 -26.23
C LEU A 29 -21.82 48.19 -25.30
N VAL A 30 -20.52 48.47 -25.24
CA VAL A 30 -19.60 47.81 -24.30
C VAL A 30 -19.91 48.27 -22.87
N ASP A 31 -20.04 49.58 -22.65
CA ASP A 31 -20.37 50.16 -21.33
C ASP A 31 -21.70 49.62 -20.79
N ALA A 32 -22.71 49.44 -21.67
CA ALA A 32 -23.99 48.85 -21.30
C ALA A 32 -23.87 47.40 -20.78
N VAL A 33 -22.96 46.60 -21.35
CA VAL A 33 -22.71 45.22 -20.90
C VAL A 33 -21.90 45.21 -19.60
N GLU A 34 -20.94 46.12 -19.45
CA GLU A 34 -20.14 46.28 -18.24
C GLU A 34 -20.97 46.74 -17.03
N CYS A 35 -22.00 47.58 -17.25
CA CYS A 35 -22.91 47.99 -16.18
C CYS A 35 -23.76 46.84 -15.60
N VAL A 36 -23.93 45.75 -16.34
CA VAL A 36 -24.60 44.51 -15.88
C VAL A 36 -23.61 43.59 -15.14
N GLY A 37 -22.31 43.91 -15.16
CA GLY A 37 -21.25 43.18 -14.46
C GLY A 37 -20.45 42.21 -15.34
N PHE A 38 -20.57 42.29 -16.66
CA PHE A 38 -19.81 41.44 -17.60
C PHE A 38 -18.83 42.26 -18.44
N GLY A 39 -17.57 41.84 -18.53
CA GLY A 39 -16.58 42.49 -19.40
C GLY A 39 -16.87 42.24 -20.88
N ALA A 40 -16.85 43.28 -21.71
CA ALA A 40 -17.14 43.19 -23.15
C ALA A 40 -16.08 43.91 -24.00
N ALA A 41 -15.86 43.42 -25.21
CA ALA A 41 -14.95 44.06 -26.18
C ALA A 41 -15.48 43.92 -27.61
N VAL A 42 -15.28 44.95 -28.43
CA VAL A 42 -15.72 44.96 -29.83
C VAL A 42 -14.83 44.04 -30.66
N LYS A 43 -15.44 43.06 -31.33
CA LYS A 43 -14.72 42.18 -32.26
C LYS A 43 -14.33 42.95 -33.53
N PRO A 44 -13.03 43.10 -33.86
CA PRO A 44 -12.62 43.81 -35.08
C PRO A 44 -13.10 43.07 -36.35
N PRO A 45 -13.41 43.79 -37.44
CA PRO A 45 -13.82 43.17 -38.70
C PRO A 45 -12.69 42.30 -39.24
N ALA A 46 -13.03 41.09 -39.69
CA ALA A 46 -12.08 40.16 -40.31
C ALA A 46 -11.40 40.83 -41.50
N GLN A 47 -10.07 40.91 -41.47
CA GLN A 47 -9.26 41.53 -42.52
C GLN A 47 -9.47 40.83 -43.86
N THR A 48 -9.55 41.65 -44.91
CA THR A 48 -9.64 41.30 -46.32
C THR A 48 -8.57 40.26 -46.70
N GLN A 49 -9.02 39.07 -47.09
CA GLN A 49 -8.16 37.98 -47.55
C GLN A 49 -7.42 38.39 -48.82
N THR A 50 -6.11 38.62 -48.71
CA THR A 50 -5.21 38.42 -49.84
C THR A 50 -5.16 36.89 -50.03
N GLN A 51 -5.60 36.37 -51.18
CA GLN A 51 -5.62 34.92 -51.44
C GLN A 51 -4.21 34.33 -51.33
N THR A 52 -3.87 33.86 -50.14
CA THR A 52 -2.68 33.09 -49.83
C THR A 52 -3.11 31.63 -49.78
N LEU A 53 -2.40 30.78 -50.52
CA LEU A 53 -2.71 29.36 -50.59
C LEU A 53 -1.84 28.63 -49.57
N GLU A 54 -2.48 27.89 -48.68
CA GLU A 54 -1.79 27.06 -47.68
C GLU A 54 -1.71 25.62 -48.18
N LEU A 55 -0.50 25.08 -48.22
CA LEU A 55 -0.22 23.68 -48.53
C LEU A 55 0.25 22.97 -47.26
N GLU A 56 -0.20 21.73 -47.10
CA GLU A 56 0.14 20.90 -45.95
C GLU A 56 0.95 19.69 -46.42
N LEU A 57 2.14 19.52 -45.85
CA LEU A 57 3.00 18.37 -46.07
C LEU A 57 3.10 17.53 -44.80
N LEU A 58 3.06 16.21 -44.96
CA LEU A 58 3.44 15.26 -43.93
C LEU A 58 4.96 15.05 -44.04
N VAL A 59 5.69 15.23 -42.93
CA VAL A 59 7.15 15.05 -42.90
C VAL A 59 7.50 13.95 -41.89
N GLU A 60 8.14 12.89 -42.38
CA GLU A 60 8.55 11.72 -41.61
C GLU A 60 10.05 11.78 -41.26
N GLY A 61 10.48 11.01 -40.26
CA GLY A 61 11.89 10.95 -39.83
C GLY A 61 12.38 12.08 -38.91
N MET A 62 11.55 13.09 -38.58
CA MET A 62 11.92 14.09 -37.57
C MET A 62 12.03 13.46 -36.18
N MET A 63 13.09 13.78 -35.42
CA MET A 63 13.30 13.30 -34.04
C MET A 63 13.15 14.38 -32.97
N CYS A 64 13.19 15.67 -33.34
CA CYS A 64 12.99 16.77 -32.40
C CYS A 64 12.54 18.08 -33.09
N GLN A 65 11.81 18.93 -32.38
CA GLN A 65 11.35 20.24 -32.89
C GLN A 65 12.52 21.23 -33.09
N LYS A 66 13.48 21.26 -32.15
CA LYS A 66 14.50 22.31 -32.10
C LYS A 66 15.55 22.19 -33.22
N ASN A 67 15.92 20.98 -33.63
CA ASN A 67 16.96 20.76 -34.64
C ASN A 67 16.36 20.26 -35.96
N CYS A 68 15.68 19.12 -35.96
CA CYS A 68 15.08 18.57 -37.19
C CYS A 68 13.97 19.49 -37.74
N GLY A 69 13.04 19.92 -36.88
CA GLY A 69 11.94 20.81 -37.27
C GLY A 69 12.43 22.15 -37.84
N ALA A 70 13.40 22.78 -37.19
CA ALA A 70 14.00 24.04 -37.68
C ALA A 70 14.75 23.86 -39.01
N THR A 71 15.39 22.72 -39.23
CA THR A 71 16.11 22.43 -40.49
C THR A 71 15.13 22.30 -41.66
N VAL A 72 14.04 21.55 -41.47
CA VAL A 72 12.95 21.41 -42.47
C VAL A 72 12.25 22.76 -42.70
N GLU A 73 12.00 23.53 -41.64
CA GLU A 73 11.37 24.85 -41.75
C GLU A 73 12.22 25.84 -42.55
N ASN A 74 13.54 25.83 -42.36
CA ASN A 74 14.47 26.67 -43.10
C ASN A 74 14.58 26.23 -44.57
N ALA A 75 14.58 24.93 -44.84
CA ALA A 75 14.59 24.39 -46.20
C ALA A 75 13.36 24.84 -47.00
N LEU A 76 12.17 24.72 -46.40
CA LEU A 76 10.91 25.14 -47.02
C LEU A 76 10.82 26.66 -47.21
N ARG A 77 11.39 27.47 -46.31
CA ARG A 77 11.49 28.93 -46.50
C ARG A 77 12.45 29.32 -47.63
N GLY A 78 13.41 28.46 -47.95
CA GLY A 78 14.39 28.67 -49.03
C GLY A 78 13.81 28.48 -50.43
N VAL A 79 12.64 27.83 -50.56
CA VAL A 79 11.99 27.62 -51.85
C VAL A 79 11.37 28.92 -52.36
N GLU A 80 11.67 29.27 -53.62
CA GLU A 80 11.13 30.47 -54.26
C GLU A 80 9.59 30.41 -54.30
N GLY A 81 8.93 31.49 -53.86
CA GLY A 81 7.46 31.55 -53.82
C GLY A 81 6.82 31.30 -52.45
N VAL A 82 7.57 30.75 -51.49
CA VAL A 82 7.09 30.55 -50.11
C VAL A 82 7.06 31.87 -49.34
N ALA A 83 5.91 32.20 -48.73
CA ALA A 83 5.75 33.35 -47.86
C ALA A 83 6.17 33.01 -46.42
N ARG A 84 5.73 31.84 -45.96
CA ARG A 84 5.96 31.35 -44.61
C ARG A 84 5.91 29.83 -44.63
N ALA A 85 6.84 29.18 -43.93
CA ALA A 85 6.73 27.77 -43.59
C ALA A 85 6.80 27.65 -42.07
N VAL A 86 5.95 26.79 -41.49
CA VAL A 86 5.92 26.45 -40.07
C VAL A 86 5.84 24.93 -39.97
N VAL A 87 6.76 24.33 -39.21
CA VAL A 87 6.83 22.88 -39.01
C VAL A 87 6.46 22.53 -37.58
N SER A 88 5.60 21.53 -37.40
CA SER A 88 5.21 20.99 -36.09
C SER A 88 5.62 19.53 -35.99
N PHE A 89 6.59 19.25 -35.12
CA PHE A 89 7.07 17.90 -34.78
C PHE A 89 5.96 17.05 -34.15
N GLU A 90 5.18 17.61 -33.22
CA GLU A 90 4.09 16.89 -32.55
C GLU A 90 3.03 16.40 -33.53
N GLN A 91 2.81 17.15 -34.61
CA GLN A 91 1.84 16.81 -35.65
C GLN A 91 2.47 16.16 -36.88
N ARG A 92 3.81 16.04 -36.94
CA ARG A 92 4.59 15.63 -38.12
C ARG A 92 4.17 16.38 -39.40
N LYS A 93 3.81 17.65 -39.24
CA LYS A 93 3.15 18.45 -40.27
C LYS A 93 3.95 19.72 -40.56
N ALA A 94 4.15 20.02 -41.83
CA ALA A 94 4.66 21.30 -42.31
C ALA A 94 3.54 22.06 -43.04
N VAL A 95 3.24 23.27 -42.59
CA VAL A 95 2.27 24.16 -43.23
C VAL A 95 3.05 25.25 -43.95
N VAL A 96 2.86 25.32 -45.27
CA VAL A 96 3.55 26.25 -46.16
C VAL A 96 2.53 27.19 -46.79
N THR A 97 2.67 28.48 -46.50
CA THR A 97 1.85 29.54 -47.07
C THR A 97 2.58 30.14 -48.27
N LEU A 98 1.97 30.09 -49.46
CA LEU A 98 2.55 30.64 -50.69
C LEU A 98 2.20 32.12 -50.89
N ARG A 99 3.12 32.90 -51.48
CA ARG A 99 2.91 34.33 -51.76
C ARG A 99 1.88 34.57 -52.87
N ARG A 100 1.80 33.67 -53.85
CA ARG A 100 0.78 33.65 -54.91
C ARG A 100 0.36 32.21 -55.23
N PRO A 101 -0.91 31.94 -55.55
CA PRO A 101 -1.33 30.61 -55.99
C PRO A 101 -0.55 30.21 -57.26
N GLY A 102 0.13 29.06 -57.22
CA GLY A 102 0.96 28.54 -58.32
C GLY A 102 2.43 28.99 -58.33
N SER A 103 2.92 29.65 -57.27
CA SER A 103 4.32 30.10 -57.19
C SER A 103 5.34 29.02 -56.81
N ALA A 104 4.89 27.92 -56.21
CA ALA A 104 5.65 26.70 -56.00
C ALA A 104 4.71 25.50 -56.11
N THR A 105 5.20 24.39 -56.65
CA THR A 105 4.42 23.14 -56.75
C THR A 105 4.62 22.26 -55.52
N LEU A 106 3.67 21.35 -55.26
CA LEU A 106 3.78 20.40 -54.13
C LEU A 106 5.04 19.53 -54.26
N GLN A 107 5.43 19.16 -55.48
CA GLN A 107 6.64 18.37 -55.75
C GLN A 107 7.92 19.14 -55.40
N GLU A 108 8.02 20.42 -55.77
CA GLU A 108 9.18 21.25 -55.39
C GLU A 108 9.34 21.38 -53.87
N LEU A 109 8.23 21.42 -53.12
CA LEU A 109 8.26 21.45 -51.66
C LEU A 109 8.66 20.10 -51.05
N VAL A 110 8.27 18.98 -51.66
CA VAL A 110 8.70 17.64 -51.24
C VAL A 110 10.19 17.45 -51.51
N ASP A 111 10.65 17.78 -52.71
CA ASP A 111 12.05 17.66 -53.12
C ASP A 111 12.98 18.47 -52.20
N ALA A 112 12.54 19.67 -51.78
CA ALA A 112 13.30 20.51 -50.85
C ALA A 112 13.47 19.88 -49.46
N VAL A 113 12.49 19.11 -48.99
CA VAL A 113 12.56 18.41 -47.69
C VAL A 113 13.39 17.13 -47.81
N GLU A 114 13.28 16.40 -48.93
CA GLU A 114 14.08 15.22 -49.22
C GLU A 114 15.57 15.55 -49.36
N CYS A 115 15.92 16.70 -49.96
CA CYS A 115 17.30 17.18 -50.04
C CYS A 115 17.97 17.39 -48.67
N VAL A 116 17.16 17.59 -47.62
CA VAL A 116 17.63 17.75 -46.24
C VAL A 116 17.67 16.42 -45.48
N GLY A 117 17.24 15.33 -46.13
CA GLY A 117 17.28 13.96 -45.62
C GLY A 117 16.03 13.54 -44.85
N PHE A 118 14.88 14.18 -45.10
CA PHE A 118 13.60 13.81 -44.51
C PHE A 118 12.60 13.43 -45.61
N GLU A 119 11.83 12.37 -45.39
CA GLU A 119 10.78 11.95 -46.34
C GLU A 119 9.56 12.86 -46.17
N ALA A 120 9.03 13.39 -47.27
CA ALA A 120 7.87 14.26 -47.27
C ALA A 120 6.81 13.82 -48.29
N GLY A 121 5.54 14.02 -47.95
CA GLY A 121 4.43 13.68 -48.83
C GLY A 121 3.23 14.60 -48.65
N ALA A 122 2.23 14.45 -49.53
CA ALA A 122 0.95 15.14 -49.40
C ALA A 122 0.29 14.77 -48.06
N TYR A 123 -0.13 15.76 -47.28
CA TYR A 123 -0.81 15.50 -46.02
C TYR A 123 -2.19 14.88 -46.27
N ASP A 124 -2.32 13.59 -45.98
CA ASP A 124 -3.59 12.87 -45.95
C ASP A 124 -3.95 12.54 -44.50
N ALA A 125 -5.08 13.07 -44.04
CA ALA A 125 -5.56 12.91 -42.66
C ALA A 125 -5.71 11.43 -42.26
N ALA A 126 -6.02 10.53 -43.22
CA ALA A 126 -6.15 9.10 -42.96
C ALA A 126 -4.80 8.43 -42.70
N LYS A 127 -3.74 8.81 -43.43
CA LYS A 127 -2.38 8.28 -43.23
C LYS A 127 -1.76 8.81 -41.94
N ALA A 128 -1.95 10.09 -41.63
CA ALA A 128 -1.45 10.70 -40.40
C ALA A 128 -2.07 10.06 -39.12
N ALA A 129 -3.35 9.68 -39.18
CA ALA A 129 -4.02 8.97 -38.09
C ALA A 129 -3.51 7.53 -37.92
N ALA A 130 -3.27 6.80 -39.01
CA ALA A 130 -2.74 5.44 -38.97
C ALA A 130 -1.34 5.37 -38.33
N VAL A 131 -0.47 6.33 -38.68
CA VAL A 131 0.89 6.41 -38.12
C VAL A 131 0.87 6.80 -36.63
N LYS A 132 -0.03 7.71 -36.21
CA LYS A 132 -0.23 8.01 -34.77
C LYS A 132 -0.73 6.80 -33.99
N LEU A 133 -1.65 6.01 -34.57
CA LEU A 133 -2.17 4.81 -33.93
C LEU A 133 -1.08 3.74 -33.77
N GLN A 134 -0.20 3.58 -34.77
CA GLN A 134 0.96 2.68 -34.69
C GLN A 134 1.97 3.13 -33.63
N ALA A 135 2.30 4.42 -33.57
CA ALA A 135 3.19 4.97 -32.56
C ALA A 135 2.60 4.87 -31.14
N GLN A 136 1.28 5.04 -30.98
CA GLN A 136 0.59 4.77 -29.71
C GLN A 136 0.64 3.30 -29.36
N ARG A 137 0.34 2.38 -30.29
CA ARG A 137 0.45 0.93 -30.04
C ARG A 137 1.85 0.50 -29.64
N GLN A 138 2.90 1.04 -30.26
CA GLN A 138 4.28 0.76 -29.87
C GLN A 138 4.64 1.32 -28.49
N ARG A 139 4.16 2.52 -28.14
CA ARG A 139 4.33 3.06 -26.78
C ARG A 139 3.54 2.30 -25.74
N THR A 140 2.33 1.85 -26.05
CA THR A 140 1.53 0.99 -25.18
C THR A 140 2.17 -0.38 -25.04
N GLN A 141 2.75 -0.96 -26.10
CA GLN A 141 3.51 -2.21 -26.01
C GLN A 141 4.81 -2.04 -25.20
N GLN A 142 5.54 -0.94 -25.36
CA GLN A 142 6.72 -0.66 -24.55
C GLN A 142 6.38 -0.36 -23.08
N GLN A 143 5.27 0.33 -22.83
CA GLN A 143 4.75 0.52 -21.47
C GLN A 143 4.20 -0.78 -20.89
N GLU A 144 3.54 -1.64 -21.68
CA GLU A 144 3.11 -2.96 -21.26
C GLU A 144 4.30 -3.89 -21.04
N GLU A 145 5.39 -3.77 -21.80
CA GLU A 145 6.64 -4.51 -21.58
C GLU A 145 7.42 -3.98 -20.36
N GLU A 146 7.48 -2.67 -20.11
CA GLU A 146 8.10 -2.08 -18.90
C GLU A 146 7.23 -2.31 -17.64
N GLN A 147 5.91 -2.32 -17.79
CA GLN A 147 4.96 -2.63 -16.74
C GLN A 147 4.90 -4.15 -16.51
N GLN A 148 5.10 -5.00 -17.53
CA GLN A 148 5.35 -6.43 -17.36
C GLN A 148 6.75 -6.71 -16.81
N LEU A 149 7.78 -5.92 -17.10
CA LEU A 149 9.13 -6.15 -16.53
C LEU A 149 9.22 -5.70 -15.06
N SER A 150 8.39 -4.73 -14.64
CA SER A 150 8.27 -4.30 -13.24
C SER A 150 7.21 -5.07 -12.43
N VAL A 151 6.24 -5.71 -13.09
CA VAL A 151 5.20 -6.56 -12.46
C VAL A 151 5.54 -8.06 -12.56
N ALA A 152 6.39 -8.50 -13.49
CA ALA A 152 6.80 -9.90 -13.65
C ALA A 152 8.18 -10.22 -13.03
N LEU A 153 8.46 -9.63 -11.86
CA LEU A 153 9.39 -10.24 -10.91
C LEU A 153 8.67 -11.10 -9.85
N ASP A 154 7.36 -11.34 -10.00
CA ASP A 154 6.67 -12.39 -9.26
C ASP A 154 6.23 -13.54 -10.18
N VAL A 155 6.89 -14.68 -9.94
CA VAL A 155 6.36 -16.05 -9.98
C VAL A 155 5.92 -16.62 -11.34
N ARG A 156 6.84 -17.36 -11.98
CA ARG A 156 6.44 -18.41 -12.94
C ARG A 156 6.49 -19.85 -12.41
N ASP A 157 7.02 -20.12 -11.22
CA ASP A 157 7.12 -21.52 -10.71
C ASP A 157 6.76 -21.75 -9.23
N ALA A 158 6.36 -20.75 -8.43
CA ALA A 158 6.07 -20.97 -7.00
C ALA A 158 4.69 -21.60 -6.70
N ALA A 159 3.81 -21.74 -7.69
CA ALA A 159 2.47 -22.31 -7.49
C ALA A 159 2.49 -23.84 -7.21
N GLY A 160 3.59 -24.52 -7.53
CA GLY A 160 3.75 -25.97 -7.37
C GLY A 160 4.51 -26.42 -6.12
N HIS A 161 4.93 -25.51 -5.24
CA HIS A 161 5.81 -25.83 -4.10
C HIS A 161 5.22 -25.43 -2.74
N PRO A 162 5.48 -26.20 -1.66
CA PRO A 162 4.95 -25.91 -0.33
C PRO A 162 5.52 -24.63 0.27
N ARG A 163 4.66 -23.91 0.99
CA ARG A 163 4.97 -22.65 1.67
C ARG A 163 4.93 -22.84 3.18
N ALA A 164 6.05 -22.65 3.85
CA ALA A 164 6.10 -22.63 5.31
C ALA A 164 5.87 -21.21 5.84
N VAL A 165 4.95 -21.07 6.79
CA VAL A 165 4.62 -19.81 7.46
C VAL A 165 5.22 -19.80 8.86
N PHE A 166 5.93 -18.72 9.20
CA PHE A 166 6.57 -18.48 10.49
C PHE A 166 6.09 -17.15 11.06
N HIS A 167 5.90 -17.08 12.38
CA HIS A 167 5.77 -15.82 13.09
C HIS A 167 7.16 -15.34 13.51
N VAL A 168 7.53 -14.12 13.15
CA VAL A 168 8.88 -13.58 13.36
C VAL A 168 8.84 -12.37 14.26
N GLU A 169 9.50 -12.47 15.41
CA GLU A 169 9.61 -11.42 16.41
C GLU A 169 10.92 -10.62 16.28
N GLY A 170 10.86 -9.33 16.64
CA GLY A 170 12.02 -8.45 16.68
C GLY A 170 12.32 -7.70 15.37
N MET A 171 11.47 -7.84 14.35
CA MET A 171 11.54 -7.00 13.15
C MET A 171 11.12 -5.57 13.50
N SER A 172 11.91 -4.59 13.05
CA SER A 172 11.68 -3.17 13.39
C SER A 172 11.61 -2.26 12.16
N CYS A 173 12.13 -2.73 11.03
CA CYS A 173 12.23 -1.96 9.79
C CYS A 173 12.28 -2.90 8.59
N ALA A 174 12.12 -2.33 7.39
CA ALA A 174 12.17 -3.06 6.14
C ALA A 174 13.57 -3.61 5.81
N ALA A 175 14.63 -3.04 6.37
CA ALA A 175 15.97 -3.62 6.28
C ALA A 175 16.06 -4.97 7.02
N CYS A 176 15.41 -5.13 8.18
CA CYS A 176 15.32 -6.43 8.86
C CYS A 176 14.60 -7.47 8.00
N VAL A 177 13.53 -7.06 7.34
CA VAL A 177 12.75 -7.91 6.44
C VAL A 177 13.61 -8.37 5.28
N LYS A 178 14.31 -7.44 4.63
CA LYS A 178 15.22 -7.74 3.52
C LYS A 178 16.39 -8.63 3.95
N ALA A 179 16.93 -8.43 5.14
CA ALA A 179 17.98 -9.30 5.67
C ALA A 179 17.51 -10.75 5.81
N ILE A 180 16.26 -10.97 6.26
CA ILE A 180 15.67 -12.30 6.34
C ILE A 180 15.42 -12.85 4.93
N GLU A 181 14.81 -12.07 4.03
CA GLU A 181 14.55 -12.49 2.64
C GLU A 181 15.83 -12.86 1.89
N ASP A 182 16.89 -12.06 2.01
CA ASP A 182 18.19 -12.30 1.37
C ASP A 182 18.92 -13.49 2.01
N HIS A 183 18.84 -13.67 3.33
CA HIS A 183 19.52 -14.78 4.02
C HIS A 183 18.83 -16.11 3.75
N VAL A 184 17.49 -16.15 3.89
CA VAL A 184 16.67 -17.34 3.65
C VAL A 184 16.60 -17.66 2.17
N GLY A 185 16.52 -16.65 1.29
CA GLY A 185 16.51 -16.83 -0.17
C GLY A 185 17.81 -17.34 -0.77
N ARG A 186 18.95 -17.22 -0.07
CA ARG A 186 20.23 -17.81 -0.49
C ARG A 186 20.39 -19.28 -0.07
N ALA A 187 19.52 -19.79 0.79
CA ALA A 187 19.60 -21.17 1.26
C ALA A 187 19.20 -22.16 0.16
N GLU A 188 19.93 -23.27 0.06
CA GLU A 188 19.62 -24.32 -0.91
C GLU A 188 18.23 -24.93 -0.63
N GLY A 189 17.39 -25.02 -1.68
CA GLY A 189 16.03 -25.53 -1.57
C GLY A 189 14.96 -24.48 -1.23
N VAL A 190 15.32 -23.21 -1.00
CA VAL A 190 14.35 -22.11 -0.90
C VAL A 190 14.14 -21.49 -2.28
N LEU A 191 12.89 -21.42 -2.72
CA LEU A 191 12.51 -20.83 -4.01
C LEU A 191 12.19 -19.35 -3.85
N HIS A 192 11.39 -19.03 -2.82
CA HIS A 192 10.94 -17.68 -2.56
C HIS A 192 10.74 -17.46 -1.06
N CYS A 193 11.19 -16.31 -0.53
CA CYS A 193 10.88 -15.89 0.84
C CYS A 193 10.18 -14.52 0.81
N ARG A 194 9.00 -14.43 1.44
CA ARG A 194 8.26 -13.18 1.67
C ARG A 194 8.17 -12.92 3.15
N VAL A 195 8.45 -11.70 3.58
CA VAL A 195 8.32 -11.35 4.99
C VAL A 195 7.47 -10.09 5.14
N GLY A 196 6.37 -10.21 5.88
CA GLY A 196 5.46 -9.13 6.21
C GLY A 196 5.85 -8.46 7.52
N LEU A 197 6.24 -7.18 7.47
CA LEU A 197 6.56 -6.40 8.67
C LEU A 197 5.33 -6.16 9.55
N ILE A 198 4.17 -5.88 8.92
CA ILE A 198 2.93 -5.51 9.62
C ILE A 198 2.29 -6.76 10.26
N SER A 199 2.26 -7.86 9.52
CA SER A 199 1.69 -9.13 9.98
C SER A 199 2.63 -9.91 10.90
N GLN A 200 3.91 -9.53 10.99
CA GLN A 200 4.97 -10.30 11.65
C GLN A 200 5.06 -11.75 11.14
N LYS A 201 4.65 -12.00 9.89
CA LYS A 201 4.67 -13.32 9.26
C LYS A 201 5.77 -13.40 8.21
N ALA A 202 6.51 -14.51 8.19
CA ALA A 202 7.45 -14.88 7.14
C ALA A 202 6.94 -16.13 6.43
N GLU A 203 6.79 -16.04 5.12
CA GLU A 203 6.38 -17.14 4.27
C GLU A 203 7.54 -17.56 3.38
N VAL A 204 7.87 -18.84 3.40
CA VAL A 204 8.98 -19.40 2.64
C VAL A 204 8.45 -20.51 1.75
N ALA A 205 8.44 -20.29 0.44
CA ALA A 205 8.24 -21.33 -0.55
C ALA A 205 9.54 -22.13 -0.70
N PHE A 206 9.48 -23.44 -0.50
CA PHE A 206 10.63 -24.32 -0.52
C PHE A 206 10.34 -25.58 -1.32
N ASP A 207 11.40 -26.19 -1.85
CA ASP A 207 11.31 -27.47 -2.54
C ASP A 207 11.40 -28.63 -1.54
N ARG A 208 10.43 -29.55 -1.61
CA ARG A 208 10.27 -30.65 -0.65
C ARG A 208 11.38 -31.69 -0.78
N ASP A 209 11.93 -31.84 -1.98
CA ASP A 209 12.97 -32.84 -2.26
C ASP A 209 14.34 -32.44 -1.70
N LEU A 210 14.57 -31.14 -1.52
CA LEU A 210 15.82 -30.58 -0.99
C LEU A 210 15.74 -30.33 0.53
N VAL A 211 14.56 -29.97 1.07
CA VAL A 211 14.40 -29.62 2.48
C VAL A 211 13.62 -30.70 3.26
N LEU A 212 14.32 -31.77 3.65
CA LEU A 212 13.77 -32.92 4.38
C LEU A 212 13.23 -32.59 5.79
N SER A 213 13.60 -31.44 6.37
CA SER A 213 13.16 -30.99 7.70
C SER A 213 12.77 -29.50 7.68
N ALA A 214 11.76 -29.16 6.89
CA ALA A 214 11.34 -27.77 6.64
C ALA A 214 11.17 -26.94 7.93
N ARG A 215 10.46 -27.47 8.94
CA ARG A 215 10.24 -26.76 10.21
C ARG A 215 11.55 -26.35 10.90
N GLN A 216 12.46 -27.30 11.13
CA GLN A 216 13.67 -27.04 11.91
C GLN A 216 14.73 -26.29 11.09
N THR A 217 14.86 -26.60 9.80
CA THR A 217 15.89 -26.02 8.94
C THR A 217 15.58 -24.56 8.66
N LEU A 218 14.34 -24.25 8.27
CA LEU A 218 13.91 -22.87 8.00
C LEU A 218 13.83 -22.04 9.29
N GLN A 219 13.38 -22.63 10.40
CA GLN A 219 13.40 -21.94 11.70
C GLN A 219 14.83 -21.61 12.13
N ARG A 220 15.78 -22.54 11.95
CA ARG A 220 17.21 -22.27 12.19
C ARG A 220 17.73 -21.18 11.28
N LEU A 221 17.42 -21.19 9.98
CA LEU A 221 17.83 -20.14 9.05
C LEU A 221 17.34 -18.74 9.47
N ILE A 222 16.11 -18.63 9.96
CA ILE A 222 15.59 -17.34 10.47
C ILE A 222 16.24 -16.97 11.82
N GLN A 223 16.56 -17.95 12.67
CA GLN A 223 17.28 -17.74 13.93
C GLN A 223 18.76 -17.37 13.71
N ASP A 224 19.39 -17.94 12.68
CA ASP A 224 20.74 -17.64 12.23
C ASP A 224 20.80 -16.21 11.65
N ALA A 225 19.71 -15.74 11.05
CA ALA A 225 19.51 -14.33 10.73
C ALA A 225 19.26 -13.43 11.97
N GLY A 226 19.28 -13.98 13.19
CA GLY A 226 19.21 -13.23 14.45
C GLY A 226 17.79 -12.83 14.89
N TYR A 227 16.75 -13.46 14.31
CA TYR A 227 15.35 -13.19 14.63
C TYR A 227 14.69 -14.42 15.29
N HIS A 228 13.82 -14.18 16.27
CA HIS A 228 13.06 -15.26 16.87
C HIS A 228 11.91 -15.64 15.95
N ALA A 229 11.95 -16.87 15.41
CA ALA A 229 10.89 -17.42 14.59
C ALA A 229 10.17 -18.57 15.31
N THR A 230 8.85 -18.50 15.32
CA THR A 230 7.95 -19.55 15.77
C THR A 230 7.23 -20.12 14.54
N PHE A 231 7.37 -21.42 14.31
CA PHE A 231 6.70 -22.08 13.19
C PHE A 231 5.18 -22.05 13.38
N SER A 232 4.43 -21.67 12.33
CA SER A 232 2.97 -21.68 12.33
C SER A 232 2.46 -22.94 11.64
N HIS A 233 2.52 -23.00 10.31
CA HIS A 233 2.02 -24.13 9.50
C HIS A 233 2.74 -24.18 8.14
N VAL A 234 2.58 -25.29 7.41
CA VAL A 234 2.98 -25.40 5.99
C VAL A 234 1.71 -25.48 5.16
N VAL A 235 1.59 -24.58 4.19
CA VAL A 235 0.57 -24.58 3.13
C VAL A 235 1.13 -25.41 1.97
N GLU A 236 0.53 -26.56 1.69
CA GLU A 236 0.95 -27.40 0.54
C GLU A 236 0.38 -26.83 -0.78
N PRO A 237 1.07 -27.01 -1.92
CA PRO A 237 0.56 -26.56 -3.21
C PRO A 237 -0.63 -27.46 -3.58
N GLY A 238 -1.83 -26.86 -3.64
CA GLY A 238 -3.12 -27.56 -3.75
C GLY A 238 -3.95 -27.63 -2.46
N ASP A 239 -3.39 -27.19 -1.32
CA ASP A 239 -4.11 -26.98 -0.05
C ASP A 239 -4.83 -25.62 0.01
N ASP A 240 -4.79 -24.81 -1.06
CA ASP A 240 -5.68 -23.63 -1.19
C ASP A 240 -7.17 -24.03 -1.09
N ASP A 241 -7.50 -25.29 -1.39
CA ASP A 241 -8.83 -25.89 -1.22
C ASP A 241 -9.01 -26.59 0.15
N SER A 242 -8.11 -26.40 1.12
CA SER A 242 -8.19 -26.99 2.46
C SER A 242 -8.48 -25.93 3.53
N LEU A 243 -9.53 -26.15 4.31
CA LEU A 243 -9.88 -25.30 5.45
C LEU A 243 -9.16 -25.82 6.70
N GLU A 244 -8.30 -25.00 7.30
CA GLU A 244 -7.70 -25.30 8.61
C GLU A 244 -8.67 -24.91 9.73
N LEU A 245 -9.10 -25.90 10.53
CA LEU A 245 -9.87 -25.66 11.75
C LEU A 245 -9.03 -25.94 12.98
N LYS A 246 -9.01 -24.98 13.91
CA LYS A 246 -8.28 -25.07 15.18
C LYS A 246 -9.24 -25.37 16.31
N PHE A 247 -8.95 -26.43 17.07
CA PHE A 247 -9.74 -26.85 18.22
C PHE A 247 -8.88 -26.80 19.49
N SER A 248 -9.40 -26.21 20.56
CA SER A 248 -8.86 -26.35 21.90
C SER A 248 -9.44 -27.61 22.54
N VAL A 249 -8.59 -28.56 22.93
CA VAL A 249 -9.02 -29.84 23.49
C VAL A 249 -8.54 -29.95 24.93
N ALA A 250 -9.48 -29.89 25.87
CA ALA A 250 -9.21 -30.07 27.29
C ALA A 250 -9.19 -31.56 27.67
N GLY A 251 -8.20 -31.94 28.50
CA GLY A 251 -8.08 -33.29 29.05
C GLY A 251 -7.02 -34.18 28.39
N MET A 252 -6.24 -33.67 27.44
CA MET A 252 -5.08 -34.38 26.89
C MET A 252 -3.95 -34.42 27.93
N ARG A 253 -3.47 -35.62 28.29
CA ARG A 253 -2.43 -35.81 29.32
C ARG A 253 -1.17 -36.48 28.80
N ASP A 254 -1.32 -37.41 27.85
CA ASP A 254 -0.24 -38.27 27.37
C ASP A 254 -0.20 -38.33 25.85
N ALA A 255 0.93 -38.75 25.28
CA ALA A 255 1.09 -39.00 23.84
C ALA A 255 0.08 -40.05 23.29
N ALA A 256 -0.36 -40.98 24.14
CA ALA A 256 -1.40 -41.94 23.77
C ALA A 256 -2.79 -41.28 23.55
N CYS A 257 -3.03 -40.10 24.11
CA CYS A 257 -4.23 -39.30 23.80
C CYS A 257 -4.13 -38.68 22.40
N VAL A 258 -2.92 -38.24 22.01
CA VAL A 258 -2.64 -37.65 20.70
C VAL A 258 -2.91 -38.66 19.60
N GLU A 259 -2.32 -39.86 19.67
CA GLU A 259 -2.51 -40.90 18.65
C GLU A 259 -3.98 -41.31 18.50
N LYS A 260 -4.75 -41.35 19.59
CA LYS A 260 -6.18 -41.67 19.57
C LYS A 260 -7.00 -40.60 18.86
N ILE A 261 -6.72 -39.33 19.14
CA ILE A 261 -7.42 -38.20 18.50
C ILE A 261 -7.03 -38.12 17.03
N GLU A 262 -5.76 -38.26 16.69
CA GLU A 262 -5.27 -38.25 15.30
C GLU A 262 -5.87 -39.40 14.49
N ALA A 263 -5.93 -40.61 15.03
CA ALA A 263 -6.54 -41.76 14.36
C ALA A 263 -8.05 -41.55 14.14
N ALA A 264 -8.79 -41.17 15.18
CA ALA A 264 -10.24 -41.03 15.10
C ALA A 264 -10.68 -39.87 14.20
N VAL A 265 -10.00 -38.72 14.28
CA VAL A 265 -10.29 -37.57 13.41
C VAL A 265 -9.79 -37.83 11.99
N GLY A 266 -8.68 -38.54 11.82
CA GLY A 266 -8.15 -38.94 10.50
C GLY A 266 -9.04 -39.92 9.74
N GLU A 267 -9.87 -40.72 10.43
CA GLU A 267 -10.86 -41.60 9.80
C GLU A 267 -12.09 -40.85 9.26
N LEU A 268 -12.30 -39.58 9.63
CA LEU A 268 -13.46 -38.82 9.18
C LEU A 268 -13.36 -38.47 7.67
N PRO A 269 -14.46 -38.61 6.91
CA PRO A 269 -14.44 -38.43 5.47
C PRO A 269 -14.21 -36.97 5.07
N GLY A 270 -13.04 -36.68 4.49
CA GLY A 270 -12.70 -35.33 4.02
C GLY A 270 -11.68 -34.60 4.89
N VAL A 271 -11.18 -35.24 5.96
CA VAL A 271 -9.98 -34.80 6.68
C VAL A 271 -8.75 -35.18 5.85
N THR A 272 -7.92 -34.19 5.51
CA THR A 272 -6.65 -34.38 4.79
C THR A 272 -5.52 -34.63 5.77
N LYS A 273 -5.49 -33.88 6.87
CA LYS A 273 -4.38 -33.89 7.84
C LYS A 273 -4.87 -33.48 9.22
N VAL A 274 -4.35 -34.14 10.26
CA VAL A 274 -4.59 -33.79 11.66
C VAL A 274 -3.23 -33.60 12.32
N LEU A 275 -3.07 -32.50 13.06
CA LEU A 275 -1.89 -32.20 13.85
C LEU A 275 -2.34 -31.84 15.27
N VAL A 276 -1.96 -32.65 16.25
CA VAL A 276 -2.28 -32.36 17.66
C VAL A 276 -1.03 -31.83 18.37
N ASP A 277 -1.13 -30.63 18.92
CA ASP A 277 -0.11 -30.06 19.81
C ASP A 277 -0.54 -30.25 21.27
N LEU A 278 0.13 -31.20 21.95
CA LEU A 278 -0.09 -31.50 23.36
C LEU A 278 0.29 -30.33 24.28
N GLN A 279 1.33 -29.55 23.95
CA GLN A 279 1.80 -28.44 24.80
C GLN A 279 0.81 -27.27 24.76
N ALA A 280 0.30 -26.97 23.57
CA ALA A 280 -0.69 -25.92 23.39
C ALA A 280 -2.12 -26.38 23.75
N SER A 281 -2.34 -27.68 23.96
CA SER A 281 -3.67 -28.30 24.03
C SER A 281 -4.56 -27.95 22.81
N LYS A 282 -3.93 -27.85 21.63
CA LYS A 282 -4.58 -27.45 20.38
C LYS A 282 -4.52 -28.59 19.37
N THR A 283 -5.59 -28.77 18.61
CA THR A 283 -5.69 -29.71 17.51
C THR A 283 -6.00 -28.94 16.23
N HIS A 284 -5.14 -29.06 15.24
CA HIS A 284 -5.29 -28.46 13.92
C HIS A 284 -5.79 -29.55 12.96
N VAL A 285 -6.92 -29.30 12.31
CA VAL A 285 -7.55 -30.24 11.38
C VAL A 285 -7.69 -29.56 10.04
N HIS A 286 -7.06 -30.12 9.01
CA HIS A 286 -7.23 -29.68 7.63
C HIS A 286 -8.34 -30.50 6.99
N LEU A 287 -9.44 -29.83 6.62
CA LEU A 287 -10.57 -30.40 5.91
C LEU A 287 -10.54 -29.96 4.45
N LYS A 288 -10.97 -30.80 3.52
CA LYS A 288 -11.25 -30.36 2.15
C LYS A 288 -12.46 -29.41 2.15
N GLN A 289 -12.38 -28.29 1.43
CA GLN A 289 -13.40 -27.24 1.39
C GLN A 289 -14.77 -27.69 0.83
N LEU A 290 -14.79 -28.82 0.10
CA LEU A 290 -16.00 -29.46 -0.44
C LEU A 290 -16.46 -30.70 0.35
N ALA A 291 -15.81 -31.03 1.47
CA ALA A 291 -16.22 -32.16 2.30
C ALA A 291 -17.58 -31.89 2.97
N LYS A 292 -18.36 -32.97 3.17
CA LYS A 292 -19.60 -32.92 3.94
C LYS A 292 -19.34 -32.84 5.45
N THR A 293 -18.17 -33.31 5.87
CA THR A 293 -17.72 -33.26 7.26
C THR A 293 -17.33 -31.84 7.63
N GLY A 294 -17.94 -31.30 8.69
CA GLY A 294 -17.64 -29.96 9.16
C GLY A 294 -17.23 -29.91 10.64
N PRO A 295 -17.08 -28.70 11.21
CA PRO A 295 -16.59 -28.51 12.58
C PRO A 295 -17.34 -29.28 13.67
N ARG A 296 -18.67 -29.45 13.56
CA ARG A 296 -19.46 -30.18 14.56
C ARG A 296 -19.19 -31.68 14.57
N ASP A 297 -18.97 -32.29 13.41
CA ASP A 297 -18.68 -33.73 13.32
C ASP A 297 -17.35 -34.05 13.98
N VAL A 298 -16.37 -33.16 13.80
CA VAL A 298 -15.06 -33.24 14.45
C VAL A 298 -15.21 -33.08 15.97
N LEU A 299 -16.01 -32.10 16.43
CA LEU A 299 -16.31 -31.92 17.86
C LEU A 299 -17.04 -33.13 18.46
N GLU A 300 -18.04 -33.68 17.77
CA GLU A 300 -18.77 -34.86 18.22
C GLU A 300 -17.87 -36.10 18.30
N CYS A 301 -16.93 -36.24 17.35
CA CYS A 301 -15.92 -37.29 17.39
C CYS A 301 -15.02 -37.16 18.62
N ILE A 302 -14.47 -35.96 18.87
CA ILE A 302 -13.58 -35.71 20.01
C ILE A 302 -14.32 -35.85 21.35
N ASN A 303 -15.55 -35.33 21.44
CA ASN A 303 -16.40 -35.48 22.62
C ASN A 303 -16.82 -36.94 22.85
N GLY A 304 -17.05 -37.71 21.78
CA GLY A 304 -17.34 -39.15 21.85
C GLY A 304 -16.20 -39.99 22.42
N LEU A 305 -14.95 -39.52 22.28
CA LEU A 305 -13.76 -40.11 22.90
C LEU A 305 -13.59 -39.73 24.38
N GLY A 306 -14.42 -38.82 24.89
CA GLY A 306 -14.39 -38.35 26.28
C GLY A 306 -13.50 -37.12 26.54
N TYR A 307 -13.06 -36.43 25.49
CA TYR A 307 -12.33 -35.16 25.62
C TYR A 307 -13.26 -33.98 25.37
N SER A 308 -13.08 -32.87 26.10
CA SER A 308 -13.90 -31.67 25.90
C SER A 308 -13.22 -30.77 24.88
N ALA A 309 -13.81 -30.61 23.69
CA ALA A 309 -13.26 -29.75 22.63
C ALA A 309 -14.12 -28.51 22.36
N GLU A 310 -13.47 -27.39 22.07
CA GLU A 310 -14.07 -26.12 21.66
C GLU A 310 -13.31 -25.56 20.44
N VAL A 311 -13.98 -24.83 19.55
CA VAL A 311 -13.31 -24.18 18.40
C VAL A 311 -12.51 -22.97 18.91
N ALA A 312 -11.23 -22.88 18.55
CA ALA A 312 -10.37 -21.79 18.96
C ALA A 312 -10.54 -20.58 18.02
N LEU A 313 -10.99 -19.45 18.56
CA LEU A 313 -11.16 -18.19 17.84
C LEU A 313 -9.88 -17.34 17.90
N GLU A 314 -9.22 -17.11 16.76
CA GLU A 314 -7.99 -16.30 16.68
C GLU A 314 -8.22 -14.79 16.43
N THR A 315 -9.46 -14.37 16.17
CA THR A 315 -9.78 -13.00 15.72
C THR A 315 -9.59 -11.90 16.78
N ALA A 316 -9.42 -12.25 18.06
CA ALA A 316 -9.27 -11.25 19.14
C ALA A 316 -7.84 -10.71 19.32
N ASP A 317 -6.80 -11.48 18.99
CA ASP A 317 -5.43 -11.19 19.46
C ASP A 317 -4.65 -10.17 18.61
N GLN A 318 -4.89 -10.09 17.29
CA GLN A 318 -4.16 -9.15 16.42
C GLN A 318 -4.43 -7.67 16.76
N SER A 319 -5.65 -7.34 17.19
CA SER A 319 -6.03 -5.98 17.59
C SER A 319 -5.39 -5.54 18.92
N ALA A 320 -5.16 -6.49 19.83
CA ALA A 320 -4.49 -6.23 21.11
C ALA A 320 -2.97 -6.04 20.92
N LEU A 321 -2.36 -6.85 20.04
CA LEU A 321 -0.94 -6.76 19.69
C LEU A 321 -0.58 -5.41 19.07
N SER A 322 -1.34 -4.94 18.07
CA SER A 322 -1.09 -3.65 17.39
C SER A 322 -1.24 -2.44 18.31
N ARG A 323 -2.26 -2.43 19.20
CA ARG A 323 -2.42 -1.39 20.23
C ARG A 323 -1.26 -1.35 21.22
N SER A 324 -0.73 -2.52 21.60
CA SER A 324 0.41 -2.62 22.51
C SER A 324 1.67 -1.96 21.94
N GLU A 325 1.86 -1.98 20.62
CA GLU A 325 3.03 -1.38 19.97
C GLU A 325 2.99 0.14 19.96
N VAL A 326 1.82 0.72 19.66
CA VAL A 326 1.62 2.18 19.70
C VAL A 326 1.90 2.71 21.11
N ASP A 327 1.44 2.00 22.14
CA ASP A 327 1.67 2.39 23.54
C ASP A 327 3.15 2.28 23.95
N LYS A 328 3.89 1.28 23.45
CA LYS A 328 5.34 1.18 23.67
C LYS A 328 6.07 2.38 23.08
N TRP A 329 5.74 2.76 21.84
CA TRP A 329 6.32 3.93 21.19
C TRP A 329 5.94 5.24 21.86
N ARG A 330 4.69 5.36 22.34
CA ARG A 330 4.24 6.50 23.11
C ARG A 330 5.04 6.66 24.40
N LYS A 331 5.25 5.57 25.15
CA LYS A 331 6.07 5.59 26.37
C LYS A 331 7.50 6.04 26.07
N LEU A 332 8.16 5.44 25.07
CA LEU A 332 9.50 5.82 24.63
C LEU A 332 9.60 7.29 24.21
N LEU A 333 8.62 7.79 23.46
CA LEU A 333 8.54 9.20 23.04
C LEU A 333 8.35 10.13 24.24
N THR A 334 7.45 9.79 25.17
CA THR A 334 7.23 10.60 26.39
C THR A 334 8.48 10.65 27.25
N THR A 335 9.21 9.54 27.40
CA THR A 335 10.49 9.54 28.11
C THR A 335 11.56 10.35 27.38
N ALA A 336 11.63 10.26 26.05
CA ALA A 336 12.58 11.06 25.25
C ALA A 336 12.31 12.56 25.38
N MET A 337 11.05 12.98 25.21
CA MET A 337 10.62 14.37 25.36
C MET A 337 10.87 14.90 26.78
N LEU A 338 10.64 14.10 27.82
CA LEU A 338 10.84 14.52 29.21
C LEU A 338 12.28 14.94 29.51
N PHE A 339 13.27 14.28 28.89
CA PHE A 339 14.69 14.58 29.09
C PHE A 339 15.28 15.49 27.99
N SER A 340 14.81 15.38 26.74
CA SER A 340 15.29 16.17 25.61
C SER A 340 14.77 17.61 25.62
N LEU A 341 13.51 17.87 25.99
CA LEU A 341 12.97 19.23 25.99
C LEU A 341 13.69 20.13 27.00
N PRO A 342 13.95 19.71 28.26
CA PRO A 342 14.73 20.53 29.17
C PRO A 342 16.16 20.74 28.69
N ALA A 343 16.80 19.74 28.06
CA ALA A 343 18.14 19.91 27.49
C ALA A 343 18.17 20.99 26.40
N MET A 344 17.17 21.00 25.51
CA MET A 344 17.00 22.01 24.47
C MET A 344 16.73 23.41 25.05
N LEU A 345 15.85 23.50 26.05
CA LEU A 345 15.57 24.77 26.73
C LEU A 345 16.82 25.32 27.42
N ILE A 346 17.64 24.45 28.01
CA ILE A 346 18.86 24.85 28.72
C ILE A 346 19.92 25.36 27.74
N HIS A 347 20.05 24.74 26.57
CA HIS A 347 21.02 25.16 25.57
C HIS A 347 20.58 26.41 24.79
N MET A 348 19.30 26.49 24.38
CA MET A 348 18.80 27.56 23.51
C MET A 348 18.22 28.77 24.27
N VAL A 349 17.46 28.54 25.34
CA VAL A 349 16.66 29.60 26.01
C VAL A 349 17.36 30.15 27.24
N LEU A 350 17.85 29.28 28.14
CA LEU A 350 18.43 29.72 29.41
C LEU A 350 19.77 30.47 29.25
N MET A 351 20.44 30.32 28.10
CA MET A 351 21.61 31.14 27.75
C MET A 351 21.28 32.61 27.48
N TYR A 352 20.05 32.96 27.11
CA TYR A 352 19.69 34.36 26.84
C TYR A 352 19.48 35.18 28.12
N ILE A 353 19.35 34.54 29.28
CA ILE A 353 19.12 35.20 30.56
C ILE A 353 20.46 35.37 31.30
N PRO A 354 20.99 36.61 31.45
CA PRO A 354 22.36 36.86 31.97
C PRO A 354 22.62 36.37 33.40
N SER A 355 21.56 36.23 34.20
CA SER A 355 21.64 35.71 35.57
C SER A 355 21.78 34.18 35.60
N VAL A 356 21.08 33.50 34.69
CA VAL A 356 21.12 32.04 34.57
C VAL A 356 22.41 31.61 33.89
N GLU A 357 22.86 32.35 32.87
CA GLU A 357 24.13 32.12 32.20
C GLU A 357 25.31 32.10 33.18
N ARG A 358 25.38 33.05 34.13
CA ARG A 358 26.45 33.08 35.14
C ARG A 358 26.48 31.85 36.06
N VAL A 359 25.30 31.34 36.44
CA VAL A 359 25.19 30.12 37.26
C VAL A 359 25.51 28.89 36.42
N LEU A 360 25.03 28.86 35.19
CA LEU A 360 25.19 27.73 34.29
C LEU A 360 26.63 27.62 33.79
N MET A 361 27.34 28.74 33.64
CA MET A 361 28.77 28.86 33.29
C MET A 361 29.71 28.73 34.50
N ALA A 362 29.19 28.51 35.71
CA ALA A 362 30.02 28.32 36.89
C ALA A 362 30.86 27.03 36.76
N PRO A 363 32.18 27.09 37.04
CA PRO A 363 33.02 25.90 37.05
C PRO A 363 32.71 25.08 38.32
N VAL A 364 32.40 23.80 38.14
CA VAL A 364 32.21 22.85 39.25
C VAL A 364 33.54 22.21 39.63
N PHE A 365 34.29 21.77 38.62
CA PHE A 365 35.62 21.17 38.75
C PHE A 365 36.46 21.52 37.52
N ASN A 366 37.58 22.22 37.70
CA ASN A 366 38.42 22.75 36.62
C ASN A 366 37.59 23.53 35.59
N ALA A 367 37.69 23.20 34.30
CA ALA A 367 36.92 23.84 33.23
C ALA A 367 35.54 23.18 32.97
N VAL A 368 35.09 22.25 33.83
CA VAL A 368 33.77 21.61 33.69
C VAL A 368 32.68 22.53 34.23
N THR A 369 31.86 23.00 33.30
CA THR A 369 30.74 23.90 33.53
C THR A 369 29.48 23.17 34.03
N VAL A 370 28.67 23.79 34.90
CA VAL A 370 27.36 23.22 35.35
C VAL A 370 26.46 22.85 34.15
N LYS A 371 26.45 23.69 33.11
CA LYS A 371 25.77 23.43 31.82
C LYS A 371 26.07 22.04 31.28
N LEU A 372 27.36 21.71 31.24
CA LEU A 372 27.88 20.53 30.58
C LEU A 372 27.48 19.26 31.32
N LEU A 373 27.61 19.28 32.64
CA LEU A 373 27.22 18.16 33.50
C LEU A 373 25.71 17.90 33.42
N LEU A 374 24.91 18.97 33.40
CA LEU A 374 23.47 18.86 33.29
C LEU A 374 23.05 18.31 31.91
N LEU A 375 23.64 18.82 30.82
CA LEU A 375 23.39 18.29 29.47
C LEU A 375 23.81 16.82 29.34
N PHE A 376 24.94 16.42 29.92
CA PHE A 376 25.37 15.03 29.97
C PHE A 376 24.34 14.17 30.70
N LEU A 377 23.90 14.58 31.89
CA LEU A 377 22.93 13.85 32.71
C LEU A 377 21.58 13.68 32.00
N LEU A 378 21.10 14.71 31.30
CA LEU A 378 19.84 14.65 30.55
C LEU A 378 19.97 13.86 29.25
N ALA A 379 21.11 13.94 28.56
CA ALA A 379 21.32 13.20 27.31
C ALA A 379 21.54 11.70 27.55
N THR A 380 22.15 11.28 28.67
CA THR A 380 22.43 9.86 28.97
C THR A 380 21.20 8.93 28.92
N PRO A 381 20.07 9.22 29.61
CA PRO A 381 18.87 8.40 29.52
C PRO A 381 18.26 8.34 28.12
N VAL A 382 18.38 9.41 27.34
CA VAL A 382 17.87 9.42 25.96
C VAL A 382 18.75 8.55 25.06
N GLN A 383 20.08 8.70 25.15
CA GLN A 383 21.03 7.96 24.33
C GLN A 383 21.01 6.46 24.62
N PHE A 384 21.08 6.06 25.89
CA PHE A 384 21.19 4.64 26.27
C PHE A 384 19.88 4.00 26.68
N GLY A 385 18.84 4.77 27.02
CA GLY A 385 17.51 4.25 27.32
C GLY A 385 16.68 4.13 26.05
N VAL A 386 16.30 5.28 25.47
CA VAL A 386 15.48 5.32 24.25
C VAL A 386 16.27 4.80 23.05
N GLY A 387 17.55 5.19 22.95
CA GLY A 387 18.46 4.75 21.89
C GLY A 387 18.76 3.25 21.90
N TRP A 388 18.60 2.53 23.02
CA TRP A 388 18.95 1.10 23.14
C TRP A 388 18.31 0.25 22.04
N ARG A 389 17.04 0.51 21.74
CA ARG A 389 16.30 -0.23 20.70
C ARG A 389 16.91 -0.02 19.31
N PHE A 390 17.37 1.20 19.03
CA PHE A 390 18.05 1.53 17.78
C PHE A 390 19.45 0.92 17.72
N TYR A 391 20.20 0.89 18.84
CA TYR A 391 21.49 0.18 18.90
C TYR A 391 21.36 -1.30 18.58
N VAL A 392 20.36 -1.99 19.15
CA VAL A 392 20.10 -3.40 18.87
C VAL A 392 19.75 -3.60 17.39
N ALA A 393 18.87 -2.75 16.84
CA ALA A 393 18.49 -2.83 15.42
C ALA A 393 19.67 -2.57 14.48
N ALA A 394 20.48 -1.53 14.75
CA ALA A 394 21.67 -1.19 13.97
C ALA A 394 22.74 -2.29 14.03
N TRP A 395 22.97 -2.86 15.21
CA TRP A 395 23.93 -3.96 15.39
C TRP A 395 23.51 -5.22 14.63
N LYS A 396 22.22 -5.60 14.75
CA LYS A 396 21.67 -6.70 13.96
C LYS A 396 21.76 -6.43 12.47
N GLY A 397 21.41 -5.23 11.99
CA GLY A 397 21.54 -4.87 10.58
C GLY A 397 22.98 -5.00 10.06
N LEU A 398 23.95 -4.53 10.85
CA LEU A 398 25.37 -4.60 10.53
C LEU A 398 25.86 -6.06 10.38
N GLN A 399 25.44 -6.96 11.28
CA GLN A 399 25.82 -8.38 11.22
C GLN A 399 25.39 -9.06 9.91
N HIS A 400 24.30 -8.59 9.29
CA HIS A 400 23.71 -9.20 8.10
C HIS A 400 24.01 -8.44 6.80
N GLY A 401 24.91 -7.44 6.85
CA GLY A 401 25.30 -6.67 5.68
C GLY A 401 24.21 -5.74 5.13
N ALA A 402 23.19 -5.42 5.94
CA ALA A 402 22.11 -4.51 5.58
C ALA A 402 22.15 -3.27 6.48
N MET A 403 22.64 -2.15 5.95
CA MET A 403 22.65 -0.87 6.64
C MET A 403 21.34 -0.12 6.43
N GLY A 404 20.47 -0.15 7.45
CA GLY A 404 19.20 0.59 7.45
C GLY A 404 19.32 2.01 8.01
N MET A 405 18.21 2.76 7.96
CA MET A 405 18.09 4.10 8.58
C MET A 405 18.52 4.13 10.06
N ASP A 406 18.24 3.05 10.80
CA ASP A 406 18.60 2.94 12.22
C ASP A 406 20.13 2.99 12.44
N PHE A 407 20.93 2.46 11.50
CA PHE A 407 22.39 2.51 11.58
C PHE A 407 22.91 3.95 11.48
N LEU A 408 22.41 4.72 10.51
CA LEU A 408 22.82 6.12 10.31
C LEU A 408 22.49 6.99 11.54
N VAL A 409 21.31 6.79 12.12
CA VAL A 409 20.90 7.47 13.35
C VAL A 409 21.82 7.11 14.52
N VAL A 410 22.11 5.82 14.71
CA VAL A 410 22.99 5.36 15.79
C VAL A 410 24.42 5.85 15.60
N ALA A 411 24.97 5.79 14.39
CA ALA A 411 26.32 6.25 14.10
C ALA A 411 26.47 7.75 14.39
N GLY A 412 25.55 8.59 13.88
CA GLY A 412 25.61 10.05 14.08
C GLY A 412 25.41 10.48 15.53
N THR A 413 24.45 9.87 16.23
CA THR A 413 24.17 10.19 17.64
C THR A 413 25.30 9.71 18.55
N THR A 414 25.85 8.51 18.30
CA THR A 414 27.01 7.98 19.04
C THR A 414 28.26 8.84 18.79
N MET A 415 28.53 9.26 17.56
CA MET A 415 29.67 10.12 17.24
C MET A 415 29.55 11.49 17.95
N SER A 416 28.36 12.08 17.94
CA SER A 416 28.10 13.35 18.63
C SER A 416 28.24 13.22 20.15
N TYR A 417 27.71 12.14 20.72
CA TYR A 417 27.76 11.86 22.15
C TYR A 417 29.19 11.56 22.62
N THR A 418 29.92 10.69 21.91
CA THR A 418 31.30 10.33 22.24
C THR A 418 32.25 11.52 22.12
N TYR A 419 32.13 12.34 21.07
CA TYR A 419 32.89 13.58 20.97
C TYR A 419 32.63 14.52 22.16
N SER A 420 31.36 14.68 22.55
CA SER A 420 30.97 15.51 23.68
C SER A 420 31.52 14.98 25.01
N PHE A 421 31.56 13.65 25.16
CA PHE A 421 32.15 12.99 26.32
C PHE A 421 33.68 13.16 26.38
N VAL A 422 34.39 12.98 25.26
CA VAL A 422 35.84 13.23 25.19
C VAL A 422 36.15 14.70 25.48
N SER A 423 35.35 15.62 24.94
CA SER A 423 35.45 17.05 25.20
C SER A 423 35.24 17.38 26.69
N MET A 424 34.28 16.73 27.35
CA MET A 424 34.05 16.85 28.80
C MET A 424 35.24 16.33 29.62
N VAL A 425 35.82 15.18 29.24
CA VAL A 425 37.02 14.64 29.89
C VAL A 425 38.23 15.56 29.68
N GLY A 426 38.38 16.15 28.49
CA GLY A 426 39.41 17.13 28.18
C GLY A 426 39.31 18.40 29.05
N SER A 427 38.10 18.94 29.22
CA SER A 427 37.83 20.07 30.12
C SER A 427 38.03 19.72 31.60
N ALA A 428 37.92 18.44 31.98
CA ALA A 428 38.23 17.99 33.34
C ALA A 428 39.76 17.89 33.60
N LEU A 429 40.55 17.54 32.58
CA LEU A 429 42.01 17.34 32.70
C LEU A 429 42.82 18.65 32.54
N HIS A 430 42.34 19.61 31.75
CA HIS A 430 43.05 20.86 31.46
C HIS A 430 42.20 22.09 31.78
N GLU A 431 42.74 23.01 32.58
CA GLU A 431 42.04 24.23 33.05
C GLU A 431 41.65 25.22 31.93
N ASN A 432 42.29 25.15 30.77
CA ASN A 432 42.07 26.09 29.65
C ASN A 432 41.45 25.44 28.40
N TYR A 433 40.93 24.21 28.49
CA TYR A 433 40.35 23.53 27.33
C TYR A 433 38.90 23.97 27.10
N GLN A 434 38.68 24.78 26.07
CA GLN A 434 37.36 25.18 25.58
C GLN A 434 36.93 24.27 24.42
N GLY A 435 36.39 23.10 24.77
CA GLY A 435 35.79 22.20 23.79
C GLY A 435 34.35 22.58 23.49
N HIS A 436 33.91 22.36 22.25
CA HIS A 436 32.48 22.38 21.92
C HIS A 436 31.82 21.07 22.40
N HIS A 437 30.52 21.11 22.69
CA HIS A 437 29.74 19.96 23.14
C HIS A 437 28.41 19.91 22.40
N PHE A 438 28.00 18.70 22.01
CA PHE A 438 26.82 18.41 21.17
C PHE A 438 25.90 17.36 21.81
N PHE A 439 25.88 17.26 23.15
CA PHE A 439 25.00 16.34 23.89
C PHE A 439 23.52 16.57 23.55
N GLU A 440 23.10 17.83 23.43
CA GLU A 440 21.74 18.20 23.02
C GLU A 440 21.41 17.66 21.62
N SER A 441 22.31 17.84 20.66
CA SER A 441 22.08 17.40 19.27
C SER A 441 21.82 15.89 19.19
N SER A 442 22.56 15.08 19.96
CA SER A 442 22.32 13.63 20.01
C SER A 442 20.94 13.26 20.59
N ALA A 443 20.54 13.90 21.69
CA ALA A 443 19.25 13.64 22.35
C ALA A 443 18.06 14.12 21.51
N MET A 444 18.20 15.27 20.85
CA MET A 444 17.17 15.85 19.99
C MET A 444 16.95 15.00 18.73
N LEU A 445 18.03 14.56 18.07
CA LEU A 445 17.94 13.67 16.91
C LEU A 445 17.22 12.36 17.25
N LEU A 446 17.59 11.70 18.36
CA LEU A 446 16.89 10.48 18.81
C LEU A 446 15.41 10.72 19.11
N THR A 447 15.09 11.87 19.69
CA THR A 447 13.70 12.23 20.02
C THR A 447 12.88 12.45 18.75
N PHE A 448 13.41 13.13 17.73
CA PHE A 448 12.72 13.31 16.45
C PHE A 448 12.52 12.01 15.68
N VAL A 449 13.54 11.14 15.64
CA VAL A 449 13.41 9.83 15.00
C VAL A 449 12.34 8.99 15.72
N THR A 450 12.32 9.02 17.05
CA THR A 450 11.30 8.33 17.86
C THR A 450 9.91 8.91 17.62
N LEU A 451 9.78 10.23 17.45
CA LEU A 451 8.52 10.88 17.06
C LEU A 451 8.04 10.40 15.70
N GLY A 452 8.94 10.34 14.70
CA GLY A 452 8.63 9.81 13.37
C GLY A 452 8.12 8.36 13.43
N LYS A 453 8.80 7.50 14.19
CA LYS A 453 8.40 6.10 14.40
C LYS A 453 7.06 5.96 15.14
N TYR A 454 6.78 6.85 16.10
CA TYR A 454 5.47 6.90 16.75
C TYR A 454 4.37 7.30 15.77
N MET A 455 4.59 8.31 14.92
CA MET A 455 3.63 8.70 13.88
C MET A 455 3.41 7.58 12.86
N GLU A 456 4.47 6.88 12.47
CA GLU A 456 4.41 5.72 11.57
C GLU A 456 3.56 4.59 12.18
N SER A 457 3.82 4.20 13.43
CA SER A 457 3.07 3.16 14.14
C SER A 457 1.61 3.58 14.36
N MET A 458 1.35 4.85 14.69
CA MET A 458 -0.02 5.38 14.82
C MET A 458 -0.78 5.34 13.49
N ALA A 459 -0.15 5.69 12.38
CA ALA A 459 -0.77 5.62 11.05
C ALA A 459 -1.13 4.18 10.68
N LYS A 460 -0.21 3.22 10.93
CA LYS A 460 -0.44 1.78 10.74
C LYS A 460 -1.53 1.21 11.65
N GLY A 461 -1.60 1.67 12.90
CA GLY A 461 -2.65 1.27 13.85
C GLY A 461 -4.05 1.63 13.33
N LYS A 462 -4.22 2.84 12.79
CA LYS A 462 -5.50 3.28 12.23
C LYS A 462 -5.96 2.46 11.02
N THR A 463 -5.04 2.02 10.17
CA THR A 463 -5.38 1.15 9.04
C THR A 463 -5.80 -0.25 9.50
N ALA A 464 -5.15 -0.77 10.55
CA ALA A 464 -5.55 -2.04 11.16
C ALA A 464 -6.91 -1.96 11.87
N ASP A 465 -7.23 -0.82 12.50
CA ASP A 465 -8.53 -0.59 13.12
C ASP A 465 -9.68 -0.66 12.09
N ALA A 466 -9.47 -0.13 10.87
CA ALA A 466 -10.48 -0.20 9.81
C ALA A 466 -10.77 -1.64 9.34
N LEU A 467 -9.73 -2.49 9.27
CA LEU A 467 -9.90 -3.92 8.99
C LEU A 467 -10.63 -4.63 10.13
N SER A 468 -10.34 -4.25 11.39
CA SER A 468 -11.05 -4.79 12.56
C SER A 468 -12.53 -4.38 12.59
N GLU A 469 -12.90 -3.19 12.12
CA GLU A 469 -14.31 -2.79 11.97
C GLU A 469 -15.05 -3.68 10.96
N LEU A 470 -14.41 -4.09 9.85
CA LEU A 470 -14.99 -5.05 8.91
C LEU A 470 -15.24 -6.41 9.58
N ALA A 471 -14.30 -6.88 10.40
CA ALA A 471 -14.46 -8.13 11.14
C ALA A 471 -15.62 -8.09 12.15
N LYS A 472 -15.92 -6.93 12.76
CA LYS A 472 -17.04 -6.79 13.70
C LYS A 472 -18.42 -6.93 13.06
N LEU A 473 -18.54 -6.76 11.74
CA LEU A 473 -19.80 -6.92 11.02
C LEU A 473 -20.21 -8.39 10.91
N GLN A 474 -19.26 -9.30 11.11
CA GLN A 474 -19.51 -10.73 11.07
C GLN A 474 -20.43 -11.16 12.21
N PRO A 475 -21.51 -11.92 11.92
CA PRO A 475 -22.43 -12.40 12.94
C PRO A 475 -21.74 -13.42 13.84
N LYS A 476 -21.97 -13.35 15.16
CA LYS A 476 -21.41 -14.31 16.11
C LYS A 476 -22.22 -15.59 16.24
N THR A 477 -23.52 -15.52 15.94
CA THR A 477 -24.46 -16.64 16.10
C THR A 477 -25.35 -16.81 14.87
N ALA A 478 -25.80 -18.03 14.67
CA ALA A 478 -26.71 -18.46 13.62
C ALA A 478 -27.84 -19.32 14.22
N LEU A 479 -29.05 -19.23 13.65
CA LEU A 479 -30.19 -20.05 14.08
C LEU A 479 -30.31 -21.27 13.17
N LEU A 480 -29.94 -22.44 13.69
CA LEU A 480 -30.03 -23.72 13.00
C LEU A 480 -31.42 -24.33 13.13
N ILE A 481 -32.00 -24.75 12.01
CA ILE A 481 -33.24 -25.50 11.95
C ILE A 481 -32.92 -26.99 12.06
N VAL A 482 -33.38 -27.62 13.15
CA VAL A 482 -33.26 -29.07 13.35
C VAL A 482 -34.62 -29.72 13.15
N ASN A 483 -34.73 -30.65 12.21
CA ASN A 483 -35.98 -31.33 11.85
C ASN A 483 -36.72 -31.86 13.10
N GLY A 484 -37.91 -31.32 13.37
CA GLY A 484 -38.79 -31.75 14.47
C GLY A 484 -38.49 -31.16 15.86
N LYS A 485 -37.54 -30.22 15.99
CA LYS A 485 -37.24 -29.50 17.25
C LYS A 485 -37.31 -27.98 17.05
N ARG A 486 -37.29 -27.22 18.15
CA ARG A 486 -37.16 -25.74 18.09
C ARG A 486 -35.80 -25.35 17.50
N ASP A 487 -35.79 -24.23 16.80
CA ASP A 487 -34.58 -23.61 16.24
C ASP A 487 -33.52 -23.45 17.35
N ARG A 488 -32.28 -23.85 17.06
CA ARG A 488 -31.16 -23.81 18.01
C ARG A 488 -30.18 -22.72 17.60
N GLU A 489 -29.88 -21.81 18.52
CA GLU A 489 -28.80 -20.85 18.32
C GLU A 489 -27.44 -21.56 18.47
N ILE A 490 -26.59 -21.43 17.45
CA ILE A 490 -25.24 -21.97 17.39
C ILE A 490 -24.25 -20.83 17.07
N PRO A 491 -23.01 -20.87 17.58
CA PRO A 491 -21.93 -20.00 17.11
C PRO A 491 -21.68 -20.17 15.60
N ILE A 492 -21.29 -19.10 14.91
CA ILE A 492 -21.04 -19.11 13.46
C ILE A 492 -19.95 -20.12 13.07
N GLU A 493 -18.99 -20.37 13.94
CA GLU A 493 -17.87 -21.29 13.72
C GLU A 493 -18.33 -22.75 13.66
N LEU A 494 -19.52 -23.05 14.20
CA LEU A 494 -20.12 -24.39 14.18
C LEU A 494 -21.06 -24.61 12.99
N VAL A 495 -21.22 -23.63 12.11
CA VAL A 495 -22.05 -23.77 10.92
C VAL A 495 -21.34 -24.68 9.92
N GLN A 496 -22.06 -25.70 9.45
CA GLN A 496 -21.57 -26.64 8.44
C GLN A 496 -22.30 -26.43 7.11
N ARG A 497 -21.66 -26.86 6.02
CA ARG A 497 -22.26 -26.82 4.69
C ARG A 497 -23.49 -27.73 4.62
N GLY A 498 -24.57 -27.23 4.03
CA GLY A 498 -25.86 -27.92 3.99
C GLY A 498 -26.77 -27.66 5.19
N ASP A 499 -26.32 -26.86 6.18
CA ASP A 499 -27.18 -26.45 7.28
C ASP A 499 -28.31 -25.54 6.81
N LEU A 500 -29.51 -25.81 7.32
CA LEU A 500 -30.66 -24.94 7.13
C LEU A 500 -30.68 -23.89 8.25
N LEU A 501 -30.42 -22.64 7.88
CA LEU A 501 -30.37 -21.52 8.81
C LEU A 501 -31.58 -20.62 8.63
N ARG A 502 -32.21 -20.24 9.76
CA ARG A 502 -33.31 -19.28 9.77
C ARG A 502 -32.78 -17.89 10.03
N ILE A 503 -33.12 -16.95 9.16
CA ILE A 503 -32.74 -15.55 9.29
C ILE A 503 -33.99 -14.73 9.56
N LEU A 504 -34.01 -14.05 10.70
CA LEU A 504 -35.09 -13.17 11.10
C LEU A 504 -35.00 -11.83 10.36
N PRO A 505 -36.13 -11.10 10.22
CA PRO A 505 -36.11 -9.72 9.73
C PRO A 505 -35.20 -8.84 10.61
N GLY A 506 -34.32 -8.05 9.98
CA GLY A 506 -33.35 -7.18 10.64
C GLY A 506 -32.05 -7.87 11.11
N ALA A 507 -31.93 -9.20 10.94
CA ALA A 507 -30.72 -9.93 11.32
C ALA A 507 -29.71 -10.00 10.17
N ASN A 508 -28.42 -10.07 10.52
CA ASN A 508 -27.35 -10.32 9.55
C ASN A 508 -27.39 -11.79 9.10
N ILE A 509 -27.11 -12.03 7.83
CA ILE A 509 -26.97 -13.36 7.26
C ILE A 509 -25.64 -13.96 7.76
N PRO A 510 -25.64 -15.09 8.48
CA PRO A 510 -24.42 -15.63 9.10
C PRO A 510 -23.39 -16.12 8.08
N THR A 511 -23.82 -16.86 7.06
CA THR A 511 -22.95 -17.46 6.05
C THR A 511 -23.55 -17.28 4.67
N ASP A 512 -22.71 -17.37 3.64
CA ASP A 512 -23.18 -17.45 2.27
C ASP A 512 -24.05 -18.72 2.06
N GLY A 513 -25.00 -18.64 1.15
CA GLY A 513 -25.92 -19.75 0.92
C GLY A 513 -26.97 -19.50 -0.15
N VAL A 514 -27.85 -20.49 -0.32
CA VAL A 514 -28.97 -20.44 -1.27
C VAL A 514 -30.28 -20.44 -0.49
N VAL A 515 -31.21 -19.56 -0.86
CA VAL A 515 -32.53 -19.49 -0.24
C VAL A 515 -33.33 -20.74 -0.59
N LYS A 516 -33.80 -21.48 0.42
CA LYS A 516 -34.68 -22.65 0.27
C LYS A 516 -36.15 -22.32 0.44
N SER A 517 -36.47 -21.43 1.37
CA SER A 517 -37.85 -21.00 1.59
C SER A 517 -37.94 -19.57 2.09
N GLY A 518 -38.98 -18.87 1.68
CA GLY A 518 -39.24 -17.48 2.07
C GLY A 518 -38.87 -16.46 0.98
N SER A 519 -39.26 -15.21 1.22
CA SER A 519 -38.95 -14.09 0.33
C SER A 519 -38.65 -12.85 1.16
N SER A 520 -37.58 -12.15 0.84
CA SER A 520 -37.23 -10.89 1.50
C SER A 520 -36.41 -9.98 0.60
N SER A 521 -36.09 -8.78 1.09
CA SER A 521 -35.06 -7.91 0.54
C SER A 521 -33.82 -7.95 1.41
N THR A 522 -32.67 -8.11 0.78
CA THR A 522 -31.36 -8.16 1.44
C THR A 522 -30.57 -6.89 1.09
N ASP A 523 -30.03 -6.24 2.11
CA ASP A 523 -29.13 -5.10 1.95
C ASP A 523 -27.70 -5.59 1.74
N GLU A 524 -27.24 -5.49 0.50
CA GLU A 524 -25.90 -5.91 0.07
C GLU A 524 -24.93 -4.72 -0.05
N SER A 525 -25.33 -3.51 0.40
CA SER A 525 -24.58 -2.26 0.20
C SER A 525 -23.16 -2.30 0.76
N MET A 526 -22.92 -3.07 1.82
CA MET A 526 -21.59 -3.23 2.43
C MET A 526 -20.61 -4.02 1.56
N LEU A 527 -21.11 -4.92 0.71
CA LEU A 527 -20.29 -5.80 -0.12
C LEU A 527 -20.24 -5.33 -1.58
N THR A 528 -21.40 -5.00 -2.16
CA THR A 528 -21.52 -4.61 -3.57
C THR A 528 -21.43 -3.10 -3.77
N GLY A 529 -21.63 -2.30 -2.72
CA GLY A 529 -21.75 -0.84 -2.80
C GLY A 529 -23.10 -0.35 -3.32
N GLU A 530 -24.03 -1.24 -3.67
CA GLU A 530 -25.34 -0.87 -4.18
C GLU A 530 -26.29 -0.49 -3.05
N SER A 531 -26.83 0.73 -3.06
CA SER A 531 -27.69 1.24 -1.96
C SER A 531 -29.12 0.69 -1.98
N MET A 532 -29.56 0.07 -3.08
CA MET A 532 -30.91 -0.46 -3.21
C MET A 532 -30.94 -1.94 -2.77
N PRO A 533 -31.79 -2.30 -1.78
CA PRO A 533 -31.91 -3.69 -1.34
C PRO A 533 -32.34 -4.62 -2.47
N VAL A 534 -31.67 -5.76 -2.59
CA VAL A 534 -31.93 -6.75 -3.63
C VAL A 534 -33.00 -7.73 -3.16
N ALA A 535 -34.05 -7.92 -3.95
CA ALA A 535 -35.08 -8.90 -3.64
C ALA A 535 -34.56 -10.33 -3.83
N LYS A 536 -34.76 -11.18 -2.83
CA LYS A 536 -34.36 -12.60 -2.82
C LYS A 536 -35.59 -13.51 -2.72
N LYS A 537 -35.60 -14.53 -3.58
CA LYS A 537 -36.61 -15.59 -3.65
C LYS A 537 -35.94 -16.95 -3.53
N GLU A 538 -36.75 -18.00 -3.43
CA GLU A 538 -36.28 -19.38 -3.43
C GLU A 538 -35.39 -19.68 -4.64
N GLY A 539 -34.20 -20.22 -4.39
CA GLY A 539 -33.18 -20.49 -5.39
C GLY A 539 -32.13 -19.37 -5.56
N ASP A 540 -32.37 -18.17 -5.04
CA ASP A 540 -31.41 -17.07 -5.15
C ASP A 540 -30.24 -17.25 -4.16
N TYR A 541 -29.06 -16.78 -4.56
CA TYR A 541 -27.86 -16.75 -3.72
C TYR A 541 -27.86 -15.53 -2.79
N VAL A 542 -27.42 -15.72 -1.55
CA VAL A 542 -27.25 -14.67 -0.54
C VAL A 542 -25.83 -14.67 -0.01
N PHE A 543 -25.31 -13.47 0.26
CA PHE A 543 -23.98 -13.29 0.82
C PHE A 543 -24.05 -13.17 2.35
N GLY A 544 -23.06 -13.75 3.03
CA GLY A 544 -22.86 -13.58 4.46
C GLY A 544 -22.55 -12.13 4.82
N SER A 545 -22.82 -11.77 6.08
CA SER A 545 -22.70 -10.42 6.65
C SER A 545 -23.59 -9.34 6.02
N THR A 546 -24.45 -9.69 5.05
CA THR A 546 -25.50 -8.81 4.54
C THR A 546 -26.71 -8.76 5.49
N VAL A 547 -27.54 -7.73 5.41
CA VAL A 547 -28.67 -7.53 6.34
C VAL A 547 -29.97 -7.96 5.68
N ASN A 548 -30.70 -8.87 6.31
CA ASN A 548 -32.05 -9.23 5.89
C ASN A 548 -33.06 -8.21 6.39
N GLN A 549 -33.98 -7.70 5.56
CA GLN A 549 -34.86 -6.59 5.95
C GLN A 549 -36.27 -7.03 6.38
N GLN A 550 -37.16 -7.37 5.45
CA GLN A 550 -38.61 -7.35 5.68
C GLN A 550 -39.26 -8.73 5.92
N GLY A 551 -38.53 -9.83 5.71
CA GLY A 551 -39.09 -11.19 5.63
C GLY A 551 -38.20 -12.21 6.31
N THR A 552 -38.74 -13.36 6.70
CA THR A 552 -37.92 -14.46 7.21
C THR A 552 -37.42 -15.28 6.04
N LEU A 553 -36.11 -15.55 6.02
CA LEU A 553 -35.48 -16.42 5.03
C LEU A 553 -35.01 -17.71 5.69
N VAL A 554 -35.14 -18.81 4.98
CA VAL A 554 -34.43 -20.06 5.30
C VAL A 554 -33.42 -20.29 4.20
N ILE A 555 -32.15 -20.34 4.58
CA ILE A 555 -31.04 -20.53 3.66
C ILE A 555 -30.38 -21.88 3.92
N GLU A 556 -29.92 -22.52 2.86
CA GLU A 556 -28.97 -23.62 2.97
C GLU A 556 -27.55 -23.04 2.87
N SER A 557 -26.73 -23.24 3.90
CA SER A 557 -25.36 -22.74 3.95
C SER A 557 -24.50 -23.42 2.88
N SER A 558 -23.83 -22.63 2.02
CA SER A 558 -22.89 -23.13 1.01
C SER A 558 -21.45 -23.23 1.53
N CYS A 559 -21.15 -22.53 2.63
CA CYS A 559 -19.81 -22.38 3.20
C CYS A 559 -19.71 -23.06 4.58
N MET A 560 -18.49 -23.30 5.06
CA MET A 560 -18.25 -23.77 6.42
C MET A 560 -17.72 -22.64 7.28
N GLY A 561 -18.34 -22.43 8.45
CA GLY A 561 -17.94 -21.39 9.39
C GLY A 561 -18.02 -19.96 8.84
N GLY A 562 -17.39 -19.04 9.57
CA GLY A 562 -17.26 -17.64 9.16
C GLY A 562 -16.11 -17.38 8.18
N GLU A 563 -15.07 -18.21 8.20
CA GLU A 563 -13.82 -18.00 7.45
C GLU A 563 -13.94 -18.31 5.95
N SER A 564 -14.91 -19.12 5.55
CA SER A 564 -15.19 -19.40 4.14
C SER A 564 -16.23 -18.47 3.50
N SER A 565 -16.63 -17.40 4.18
CA SER A 565 -17.58 -16.41 3.64
C SER A 565 -16.91 -15.49 2.62
N ALA A 566 -17.69 -14.89 1.71
CA ALA A 566 -17.18 -13.89 0.78
C ALA A 566 -16.44 -12.73 1.49
N LEU A 567 -16.94 -12.29 2.65
CA LEU A 567 -16.28 -11.25 3.45
C LEU A 567 -14.91 -11.69 3.97
N ALA A 568 -14.81 -12.93 4.48
CA ALA A 568 -13.53 -13.46 4.97
C ALA A 568 -12.50 -13.62 3.85
N GLN A 569 -12.93 -14.01 2.64
CA GLN A 569 -12.06 -14.01 1.46
C GLN A 569 -11.58 -12.60 1.10
N ILE A 570 -12.45 -11.59 1.15
CA ILE A 570 -12.06 -10.19 0.93
C ILE A 570 -11.04 -9.75 1.99
N CYS A 571 -11.26 -10.07 3.27
CA CYS A 571 -10.30 -9.77 4.33
C CYS A 571 -8.95 -10.46 4.08
N SER A 572 -8.96 -11.76 3.74
CA SER A 572 -7.73 -12.50 3.40
C SER A 572 -6.99 -11.89 2.22
N LEU A 573 -7.70 -11.52 1.15
CA LEU A 573 -7.11 -10.88 -0.02
C LEU A 573 -6.51 -9.50 0.32
N ILE A 574 -7.16 -8.74 1.20
CA ILE A 574 -6.64 -7.46 1.69
C ILE A 574 -5.40 -7.69 2.56
N GLU A 575 -5.40 -8.69 3.44
CA GLU A 575 -4.24 -9.07 4.25
C GLU A 575 -3.06 -9.49 3.36
N ASP A 576 -3.29 -10.34 2.37
CA ASP A 576 -2.29 -10.77 1.39
C ASP A 576 -1.74 -9.58 0.59
N ALA A 577 -2.62 -8.66 0.18
CA ALA A 577 -2.19 -7.43 -0.50
C ALA A 577 -1.34 -6.53 0.41
N GLN A 578 -1.55 -6.53 1.73
CA GLN A 578 -0.73 -5.79 2.70
C GLN A 578 0.64 -6.44 2.98
N LEU A 579 0.80 -7.74 2.69
CA LEU A 579 2.12 -8.39 2.74
C LEU A 579 3.05 -7.87 1.64
N ASN A 580 2.48 -7.39 0.53
CA ASN A 580 3.25 -6.85 -0.59
C ASN A 580 3.78 -5.44 -0.29
N LYS A 581 5.08 -5.26 -0.49
CA LYS A 581 5.76 -3.97 -0.28
C LYS A 581 5.35 -2.98 -1.35
N ALA A 582 5.12 -1.73 -0.95
CA ALA A 582 5.00 -0.64 -1.90
C ALA A 582 6.36 -0.41 -2.60
N PRO A 583 6.40 -0.30 -3.94
CA PRO A 583 7.65 -0.15 -4.70
C PRO A 583 8.43 1.10 -4.30
N ILE A 584 7.74 2.15 -3.84
CA ILE A 584 8.39 3.39 -3.38
C ILE A 584 9.16 3.21 -2.06
N GLN A 585 8.71 2.33 -1.17
CA GLN A 585 9.40 2.03 0.08
C GLN A 585 10.68 1.24 -0.20
N ALA A 586 10.62 0.26 -1.11
CA ALA A 586 11.80 -0.49 -1.55
C ALA A 586 12.86 0.43 -2.18
N TYR A 587 12.44 1.42 -2.95
CA TYR A 587 13.35 2.42 -3.52
C TYR A 587 13.99 3.32 -2.45
N ALA A 588 13.22 3.76 -1.44
CA ALA A 588 13.76 4.54 -0.33
C ALA A 588 14.80 3.75 0.48
N ASP A 589 14.53 2.47 0.77
CA ASP A 589 15.47 1.59 1.46
C ASP A 589 16.74 1.33 0.64
N PHE A 590 16.60 1.20 -0.69
CA PHE A 590 17.74 1.09 -1.60
C PHE A 590 18.64 2.32 -1.53
N LEU A 591 18.08 3.53 -1.63
CA LEU A 591 18.85 4.77 -1.51
C LEU A 591 19.53 4.91 -0.14
N ALA A 592 18.83 4.55 0.94
CA ALA A 592 19.40 4.57 2.29
C ALA A 592 20.58 3.61 2.43
N SER A 593 20.50 2.42 1.81
CA SER A 593 21.58 1.43 1.83
C SER A 593 22.84 1.86 1.07
N ILE A 594 22.71 2.75 0.07
CA ILE A 594 23.86 3.36 -0.62
C ILE A 594 24.48 4.46 0.26
N PHE A 595 23.66 5.18 1.01
CA PHE A 595 24.09 6.33 1.81
C PHE A 595 24.75 5.96 3.15
N ALA A 596 24.42 4.77 3.69
CA ALA A 596 25.03 4.20 4.88
C ALA A 596 26.04 3.12 4.44
N PRO A 597 27.30 3.47 4.13
CA PRO A 597 28.32 2.53 3.66
C PRO A 597 28.81 1.56 4.74
#